data_AF-A0A1S2H546-F1
#
_entry.id   AF-A0A1S2H546-F1
#
_cell.length_a   1.000
_cell.length_b   1.000
_cell.length_c   1.000
_cell.angle_alpha   90.00
_cell.angle_beta   90.00
_cell.angle_gamma   90.00
#
_symmetry.space_group_name_H-M   'P 1'
#
loop_
_entity.id
_entity.type
_entity.pdbx_description
1 polymer ?
#
loop_
_entity_poly.entity_id
_entity_poly.type
_entity_poly.pdbx_seq_one_letter_code
_entity_poly.pdbx_strand_id
1 'polypeptide(L)'
;MTTAPLKPDGIGGGTLAFAFRNNTTASISHVDFTGTASASGKVVASGSSQDTVPAQVKPGEAGFGYIYFEDVSSVPDSGVQYDFKASTSPADTSSYNSAPLTVTQADNNGKSIIGTAVNKTGKPLTGPYSVGIYCFSGDTLTTSTLDYATETGDIEADATVSFSHDLFETPCDTFTVGVSGWFQ
;
A
#
# COMPACT_ATOMS: atom_id res chain seq x y z
N MET A 1 -10.37 0.77 -11.40
CA MET A 1 -9.63 0.13 -10.30
C MET A 1 -9.55 -1.34 -10.65
N THR A 2 -8.44 -1.98 -10.32
CA THR A 2 -8.24 -3.42 -10.53
C THR A 2 -7.82 -4.04 -9.20
N THR A 3 -8.29 -5.24 -8.89
CA THR A 3 -7.99 -5.94 -7.65
C THR A 3 -7.17 -7.20 -7.92
N ALA A 4 -6.36 -7.61 -6.96
CA ALA A 4 -5.86 -8.97 -6.84
C ALA A 4 -6.97 -9.89 -6.32
N PRO A 5 -6.78 -11.23 -6.31
CA PRO A 5 -7.60 -12.13 -5.52
C PRO A 5 -7.55 -11.76 -4.03
N LEU A 6 -8.67 -11.98 -3.31
CA LEU A 6 -8.67 -11.90 -1.85
C LEU A 6 -7.77 -12.99 -1.27
N LYS A 7 -6.84 -12.62 -0.39
CA LYS A 7 -5.93 -13.54 0.30
C LYS A 7 -6.33 -13.64 1.77
N PRO A 8 -6.91 -14.76 2.23
CA PRO A 8 -7.15 -15.01 3.64
C PRO A 8 -5.83 -15.05 4.43
N ASP A 9 -5.86 -14.58 5.68
CA ASP A 9 -4.70 -14.61 6.59
C ASP A 9 -4.57 -15.95 7.36
N GLY A 10 -5.58 -16.81 7.28
CA GLY A 10 -5.64 -18.10 7.96
C GLY A 10 -6.15 -18.06 9.41
N ILE A 11 -6.46 -16.89 9.94
CA ILE A 11 -7.01 -16.68 11.30
C ILE A 11 -8.39 -16.01 11.31
N GLY A 12 -8.91 -15.63 10.15
CA GLY A 12 -10.29 -15.19 9.96
C GLY A 12 -10.42 -13.95 9.08
N GLY A 13 -9.36 -13.16 8.98
CA GLY A 13 -9.31 -11.97 8.13
C GLY A 13 -8.78 -12.26 6.73
N GLY A 14 -8.71 -11.21 5.92
CA GLY A 14 -8.12 -11.31 4.59
C GLY A 14 -7.82 -9.97 3.95
N THR A 15 -6.87 -10.00 3.03
CA THR A 15 -6.34 -8.82 2.34
C THR A 15 -6.74 -8.84 0.87
N LEU A 16 -7.33 -7.75 0.40
CA LEU A 16 -7.64 -7.50 -1.01
C LEU A 16 -6.78 -6.36 -1.54
N ALA A 17 -5.71 -6.69 -2.25
CA ALA A 17 -4.86 -5.69 -2.89
C ALA A 17 -5.58 -5.07 -4.10
N PHE A 18 -5.32 -3.79 -4.35
CA PHE A 18 -5.89 -3.07 -5.49
C PHE A 18 -4.95 -1.99 -6.02
N ALA A 19 -5.15 -1.64 -7.29
CA ALA A 19 -4.51 -0.52 -7.95
C ALA A 19 -5.55 0.56 -8.29
N PHE A 20 -5.22 1.81 -7.99
CA PHE A 20 -6.04 2.98 -8.26
C PHE A 20 -5.28 4.03 -9.07
N ARG A 21 -5.98 5.07 -9.52
CA ARG A 21 -5.39 6.21 -10.23
C ARG A 21 -6.01 7.49 -9.72
N ASN A 22 -5.19 8.50 -9.46
CA ASN A 22 -5.69 9.85 -9.19
C ASN A 22 -6.18 10.48 -10.50
N ASN A 23 -7.49 10.45 -10.74
CA ASN A 23 -8.09 11.07 -11.93
C ASN A 23 -8.54 12.53 -11.68
N THR A 24 -8.12 13.13 -10.57
CA THR A 24 -8.35 14.56 -10.29
C THR A 24 -7.28 15.42 -10.97
N THR A 25 -7.45 16.73 -10.91
CA THR A 25 -6.49 17.70 -11.48
C THR A 25 -5.43 18.16 -10.48
N ALA A 26 -5.47 17.69 -9.23
CA ALA A 26 -4.57 18.09 -8.16
C ALA A 26 -3.91 16.86 -7.51
N SER A 27 -2.73 17.07 -6.91
CA SER A 27 -2.12 16.02 -6.09
C SER A 27 -2.94 15.78 -4.84
N ILE A 28 -3.09 14.50 -4.48
CA ILE A 28 -3.81 14.06 -3.28
C ILE A 28 -2.86 13.39 -2.30
N SER A 29 -3.22 13.42 -1.03
CA SER A 29 -2.55 12.74 0.09
C SER A 29 -3.62 12.06 0.95
N HIS A 30 -3.20 11.23 1.90
CA HIS A 30 -4.14 10.52 2.80
C HIS A 30 -5.24 9.82 2.03
N VAL A 31 -4.80 8.98 1.09
CA VAL A 31 -5.73 8.25 0.24
C VAL A 31 -6.22 7.04 1.04
N ASP A 32 -7.31 7.23 1.76
CA ASP A 32 -7.95 6.19 2.54
C ASP A 32 -9.08 5.56 1.73
N PHE A 33 -9.19 4.24 1.81
CA PHE A 33 -10.28 3.48 1.21
C PHE A 33 -11.06 2.74 2.27
N THR A 34 -12.38 2.71 2.09
CA THR A 34 -13.24 1.68 2.68
C THR A 34 -13.70 0.74 1.58
N GLY A 35 -13.87 -0.53 1.92
CA GLY A 35 -14.25 -1.57 0.98
C GLY A 35 -15.38 -2.44 1.53
N THR A 36 -16.29 -2.87 0.65
CA THR A 36 -17.28 -3.90 0.96
C THR A 36 -17.21 -5.02 -0.05
N ALA A 37 -17.25 -6.26 0.42
CA ALA A 37 -17.45 -7.45 -0.39
C ALA A 37 -18.92 -7.85 -0.35
N SER A 38 -19.54 -8.02 -1.51
CA SER A 38 -20.93 -8.45 -1.63
C SER A 38 -21.05 -9.72 -2.46
N ALA A 39 -21.85 -10.67 -2.01
CA ALA A 39 -22.17 -11.90 -2.73
C ALA A 39 -23.68 -12.16 -2.67
N SER A 40 -24.28 -12.57 -3.78
CA SER A 40 -25.72 -12.86 -3.88
C SER A 40 -26.62 -11.72 -3.36
N GLY A 41 -26.22 -10.47 -3.61
CA GLY A 41 -26.95 -9.26 -3.21
C GLY A 41 -26.86 -8.89 -1.73
N LYS A 42 -25.95 -9.50 -0.96
CA LYS A 42 -25.70 -9.18 0.45
C LYS A 42 -24.25 -8.80 0.67
N VAL A 43 -24.01 -7.84 1.56
CA VAL A 43 -22.65 -7.57 2.08
C VAL A 43 -22.24 -8.74 2.96
N VAL A 44 -21.08 -9.32 2.66
CA VAL A 44 -20.50 -10.48 3.36
C VAL A 44 -19.20 -10.15 4.08
N ALA A 45 -18.55 -9.03 3.74
CA ALA A 45 -17.43 -8.48 4.50
C ALA A 45 -17.32 -6.97 4.27
N SER A 46 -16.74 -6.26 5.23
CA SER A 46 -16.38 -4.84 5.12
C SER A 46 -15.02 -4.59 5.77
N GLY A 47 -14.29 -3.60 5.26
CA GLY A 47 -12.94 -3.31 5.73
C GLY A 47 -12.47 -1.91 5.33
N SER A 48 -11.23 -1.61 5.70
CA SER A 48 -10.57 -0.36 5.34
C SER A 48 -9.14 -0.61 4.86
N SER A 49 -8.58 0.38 4.18
CA SER A 49 -7.16 0.39 3.90
C SER A 49 -6.37 0.61 5.17
N GLN A 50 -5.18 -0.01 5.22
CA GLN A 50 -4.20 0.22 6.27
C GLN A 50 -2.97 0.96 5.76
N ASP A 51 -2.74 0.94 4.45
CA ASP A 51 -1.72 1.74 3.79
C ASP A 51 -2.07 1.97 2.31
N THR A 52 -1.56 3.06 1.74
CA THR A 52 -1.53 3.28 0.29
C THR A 52 -0.20 3.92 -0.11
N VAL A 53 0.32 3.48 -1.26
CA VAL A 53 1.56 4.01 -1.81
C VAL A 53 1.38 4.47 -3.27
N PRO A 54 2.02 5.57 -3.68
CA PRO A 54 2.79 6.50 -2.85
C PRO A 54 1.89 7.33 -1.91
N ALA A 55 2.45 7.83 -0.80
CA ALA A 55 1.74 8.65 0.19
C ALA A 55 1.09 9.92 -0.40
N GLN A 56 1.72 10.47 -1.44
CA GLN A 56 1.15 11.56 -2.23
C GLN A 56 1.09 11.14 -3.69
N VAL A 57 -0.08 11.26 -4.30
CA VAL A 57 -0.37 10.77 -5.65
C VAL A 57 -0.68 11.95 -6.57
N LYS A 58 0.14 12.15 -7.59
CA LYS A 58 -0.01 13.23 -8.58
C LYS A 58 -1.21 13.00 -9.51
N PRO A 59 -1.71 14.04 -10.20
CA PRO A 59 -2.69 13.88 -11.26
C PRO A 59 -2.25 12.85 -12.30
N GLY A 60 -3.11 11.86 -12.55
CA GLY A 60 -2.88 10.77 -13.49
C GLY A 60 -1.97 9.64 -12.99
N GLU A 61 -1.31 9.81 -11.83
CA GLU A 61 -0.44 8.80 -11.24
C GLU A 61 -1.25 7.62 -10.69
N ALA A 62 -0.68 6.42 -10.82
CA ALA A 62 -1.22 5.21 -10.24
C ALA A 62 -0.73 5.05 -8.81
N GLY A 63 -1.59 4.51 -7.96
CA GLY A 63 -1.24 4.10 -6.61
C GLY A 63 -1.72 2.69 -6.33
N PHE A 64 -1.23 2.12 -5.23
CA PHE A 64 -1.54 0.79 -4.78
C PHE A 64 -1.96 0.83 -3.31
N GLY A 65 -2.88 -0.05 -2.96
CA GLY A 65 -3.40 -0.18 -1.61
C GLY A 65 -3.91 -1.59 -1.38
N TYR A 66 -4.33 -1.87 -0.15
CA TYR A 66 -5.12 -3.06 0.13
C TYR A 66 -6.23 -2.75 1.11
N ILE A 67 -7.34 -3.47 1.02
CA ILE A 67 -8.37 -3.49 2.06
C ILE A 67 -8.10 -4.70 2.95
N TYR A 68 -8.04 -4.47 4.26
CA TYR A 68 -8.10 -5.55 5.23
C TYR A 68 -9.54 -5.75 5.68
N PHE A 69 -10.06 -6.97 5.47
CA PHE A 69 -11.35 -7.42 5.97
C PHE A 69 -11.12 -8.22 7.25
N GLU A 70 -11.82 -7.87 8.33
CA GLU A 70 -11.65 -8.53 9.64
C GLU A 70 -12.22 -9.96 9.66
N ASP A 71 -13.28 -10.21 8.90
CA ASP A 71 -13.90 -11.53 8.75
C ASP A 71 -14.19 -11.79 7.26
N VAL A 72 -13.53 -12.82 6.71
CA VAL A 72 -13.73 -13.28 5.33
C VAL A 72 -14.36 -14.68 5.26
N SER A 73 -14.80 -15.25 6.39
CA SER A 73 -15.37 -16.61 6.46
C SER A 73 -16.62 -16.80 5.59
N SER A 74 -17.35 -15.71 5.33
CA SER A 74 -18.56 -15.68 4.52
C SER A 74 -18.33 -15.21 3.08
N VAL A 75 -17.08 -14.93 2.70
CA VAL A 75 -16.73 -14.50 1.34
C VAL A 75 -16.49 -15.73 0.46
N PRO A 76 -17.31 -15.99 -0.57
CA PRO A 76 -17.11 -17.14 -1.46
C PRO A 76 -15.91 -16.93 -2.39
N ASP A 77 -15.36 -18.03 -2.92
CA ASP A 77 -14.23 -18.01 -3.87
C ASP A 77 -14.57 -17.33 -5.21
N SER A 78 -15.86 -17.19 -5.54
CA SER A 78 -16.31 -16.59 -6.81
C SER A 78 -17.65 -15.88 -6.66
N GLY A 79 -17.98 -15.03 -7.64
CA GLY A 79 -19.22 -14.27 -7.65
C GLY A 79 -19.27 -13.11 -6.64
N VAL A 80 -18.11 -12.74 -6.07
CA VAL A 80 -17.97 -11.60 -5.17
C VAL A 80 -17.84 -10.31 -5.99
N GLN A 81 -18.55 -9.27 -5.55
CA GLN A 81 -18.38 -7.90 -6.02
C GLN A 81 -17.72 -7.07 -4.93
N TYR A 82 -16.74 -6.26 -5.31
CA TYR A 82 -16.04 -5.36 -4.40
C TYR A 82 -16.35 -3.92 -4.75
N ASP A 83 -16.87 -3.18 -3.78
CA ASP A 83 -17.13 -1.75 -3.90
C ASP A 83 -16.17 -0.97 -2.99
N PHE A 84 -15.69 0.16 -3.49
CA PHE A 84 -14.70 0.99 -2.80
C PHE A 84 -15.19 2.43 -2.68
N LYS A 85 -14.86 3.06 -1.56
CA LYS A 85 -15.03 4.50 -1.36
C LYS A 85 -13.71 5.11 -0.92
N ALA A 86 -13.25 6.09 -1.67
CA ALA A 86 -12.04 6.84 -1.38
C ALA A 86 -12.35 8.11 -0.58
N SER A 87 -11.47 8.43 0.37
CA SER A 87 -11.34 9.74 1.02
C SER A 87 -9.91 10.23 0.78
N THR A 88 -9.74 11.54 0.61
CA THR A 88 -8.45 12.14 0.30
C THR A 88 -8.33 13.52 0.91
N SER A 89 -7.10 13.93 1.22
CA SER A 89 -6.75 15.31 1.53
C SER A 89 -5.94 15.94 0.40
N PRO A 90 -5.89 17.28 0.30
CA PRO A 90 -4.89 17.95 -0.53
C PRO A 90 -3.49 17.50 -0.16
N ALA A 91 -2.62 17.30 -1.15
CA ALA A 91 -1.20 17.05 -0.88
C ALA A 91 -0.53 18.34 -0.37
N ASP A 92 -0.03 18.29 0.86
CA ASP A 92 0.79 19.33 1.49
C ASP A 92 1.80 18.70 2.47
N THR A 93 2.55 19.53 3.20
CA THR A 93 3.53 19.07 4.20
C THR A 93 3.04 19.25 5.63
N SER A 94 1.72 19.26 5.85
CA SER A 94 1.19 19.27 7.22
C SER A 94 1.49 17.94 7.91
N SER A 95 1.70 17.98 9.22
CA SER A 95 1.95 16.76 10.03
C SER A 95 0.77 15.80 10.09
N TYR A 96 -0.41 16.24 9.64
CA TYR A 96 -1.49 15.32 9.36
C TYR A 96 -1.06 14.36 8.24
N ASN A 97 -0.55 14.86 7.11
CA ASN A 97 -0.21 14.09 5.91
C ASN A 97 1.02 13.18 6.06
N SER A 98 1.02 12.09 5.29
CA SER A 98 2.20 11.25 5.08
C SER A 98 3.07 11.77 3.93
N ALA A 99 4.36 11.44 4.01
CA ALA A 99 5.41 11.91 3.13
C ALA A 99 5.97 10.75 2.29
N PRO A 100 6.06 10.89 0.96
CA PRO A 100 6.66 9.85 0.13
C PRO A 100 8.19 9.93 0.21
N LEU A 101 8.84 8.82 0.56
CA LEU A 101 10.27 8.66 0.36
C LEU A 101 10.53 8.16 -1.07
N THR A 102 11.65 8.59 -1.64
CA THR A 102 12.07 8.12 -2.97
C THR A 102 12.84 6.82 -2.83
N VAL A 103 12.26 5.71 -3.30
CA VAL A 103 12.97 4.43 -3.38
C VAL A 103 14.13 4.56 -4.34
N THR A 104 15.36 4.31 -3.88
CA THR A 104 16.59 4.40 -4.67
C THR A 104 17.08 3.03 -5.13
N GLN A 105 16.73 1.99 -4.38
CA GLN A 105 17.11 0.61 -4.66
C GLN A 105 16.05 -0.32 -4.08
N ALA A 106 15.69 -1.36 -4.83
CA ALA A 106 14.87 -2.47 -4.36
C ALA A 106 15.22 -3.71 -5.20
N ASP A 107 15.86 -4.70 -4.58
CA ASP A 107 16.34 -5.90 -5.23
C ASP A 107 15.66 -7.13 -4.63
N ASN A 108 15.21 -8.04 -5.50
CA ASN A 108 14.74 -9.36 -5.09
C ASN A 108 15.90 -10.37 -5.21
N ASN A 109 16.33 -10.94 -4.09
CA ASN A 109 17.41 -11.94 -4.05
C ASN A 109 16.90 -13.40 -4.09
N GLY A 110 15.60 -13.59 -4.36
CA GLY A 110 14.90 -14.87 -4.37
C GLY A 110 14.32 -15.28 -3.00
N LYS A 111 14.66 -14.57 -1.92
CA LYS A 111 14.13 -14.83 -0.56
C LYS A 111 13.48 -13.60 0.05
N SER A 112 14.01 -12.42 -0.27
CA SER A 112 13.60 -11.16 0.33
C SER A 112 13.70 -10.05 -0.72
N ILE A 113 12.89 -9.01 -0.56
CA ILE A 113 13.04 -7.73 -1.26
C ILE A 113 13.76 -6.77 -0.32
N ILE A 114 14.94 -6.34 -0.72
CA ILE A 114 15.85 -5.53 0.10
C ILE A 114 16.13 -4.21 -0.63
N GLY A 115 16.12 -3.10 0.09
CA GLY A 115 16.31 -1.82 -0.56
C GLY A 115 16.51 -0.65 0.38
N THR A 116 16.53 0.53 -0.22
CA THR A 116 16.70 1.80 0.46
C THR A 116 15.78 2.86 -0.14
N ALA A 117 15.37 3.81 0.69
CA ALA A 117 14.63 4.99 0.25
C ALA A 117 15.20 6.25 0.91
N VAL A 118 15.17 7.36 0.20
CA VAL A 118 15.73 8.64 0.64
C VAL A 118 14.63 9.69 0.80
N ASN A 119 14.71 10.47 1.86
CA ASN A 119 13.83 11.59 2.11
C ASN A 119 14.19 12.78 1.20
N LYS A 120 13.53 12.89 0.04
CA LYS A 120 13.69 14.02 -0.90
C LYS A 120 12.63 15.11 -0.73
N THR A 121 11.91 15.12 0.39
CA THR A 121 10.83 16.09 0.60
C THR A 121 11.33 17.48 1.00
N GLY A 122 12.60 17.61 1.39
CA GLY A 122 13.20 18.86 1.89
C GLY A 122 12.75 19.23 3.31
N LYS A 123 12.10 18.31 4.03
CA LYS A 123 11.65 18.45 5.43
C LYS A 123 12.08 17.24 6.25
N PRO A 124 12.29 17.38 7.56
CA PRO A 124 12.43 16.22 8.43
C PRO A 124 11.13 15.41 8.44
N LEU A 125 11.27 14.09 8.53
CA LEU A 125 10.17 13.15 8.64
C LEU A 125 10.27 12.36 9.94
N THR A 126 9.16 11.80 10.37
CA THR A 126 9.10 10.89 11.52
C THR A 126 8.55 9.52 11.13
N GLY A 127 9.09 8.48 11.76
CA GLY A 127 8.66 7.10 11.57
C GLY A 127 7.45 6.71 12.43
N PRO A 128 6.99 5.45 12.36
CA PRO A 128 7.58 4.36 11.55
C PRO A 128 7.43 4.61 10.05
N TYR A 129 8.39 4.12 9.26
CA TYR A 129 8.33 4.25 7.80
C TYR A 129 7.74 2.99 7.18
N SER A 130 6.52 3.07 6.68
CA SER A 130 5.82 1.97 6.02
C SER A 130 6.47 1.64 4.68
N VAL A 131 6.58 0.35 4.37
CA VAL A 131 7.11 -0.19 3.12
C VAL A 131 6.02 -1.06 2.50
N GLY A 132 5.34 -0.53 1.50
CA GLY A 132 4.34 -1.25 0.74
C GLY A 132 4.95 -1.90 -0.49
N ILE A 133 4.84 -3.22 -0.60
CA ILE A 133 5.34 -4.00 -1.73
C ILE A 133 4.17 -4.67 -2.44
N TYR A 134 4.11 -4.54 -3.76
CA TYR A 134 3.03 -5.06 -4.59
C TYR A 134 3.63 -5.89 -5.71
N CYS A 135 3.23 -7.17 -5.77
CA CYS A 135 3.77 -8.16 -6.70
C CYS A 135 2.85 -8.35 -7.90
N PHE A 136 3.44 -8.68 -9.05
CA PHE A 136 2.73 -8.86 -10.31
C PHE A 136 3.12 -10.17 -10.99
N SER A 137 2.17 -10.71 -11.75
CA SER A 137 2.40 -11.73 -12.78
C SER A 137 1.97 -11.15 -14.12
N GLY A 138 2.94 -10.81 -14.97
CA GLY A 138 2.69 -9.92 -16.11
C GLY A 138 2.13 -8.58 -15.64
N ASP A 139 0.99 -8.17 -16.20
CA ASP A 139 0.29 -6.92 -15.81
C ASP A 139 -0.73 -7.14 -14.68
N THR A 140 -0.82 -8.35 -14.12
CA THR A 140 -1.82 -8.69 -13.09
C THR A 140 -1.24 -8.51 -11.71
N LEU A 141 -1.85 -7.66 -10.89
CA LEU A 141 -1.53 -7.55 -9.46
C LEU A 141 -1.94 -8.84 -8.74
N THR A 142 -1.01 -9.47 -8.02
CA THR A 142 -1.24 -10.80 -7.41
C THR A 142 -1.29 -10.74 -5.88
N THR A 143 -0.43 -9.94 -5.26
CA THR A 143 -0.38 -9.82 -3.80
C THR A 143 0.19 -8.48 -3.37
N SER A 144 -0.08 -8.13 -2.13
CA SER A 144 0.52 -6.99 -1.44
C SER A 144 1.04 -7.42 -0.09
N THR A 145 2.05 -6.72 0.39
CA THR A 145 2.61 -6.87 1.71
C THR A 145 3.00 -5.50 2.26
N LEU A 146 2.83 -5.35 3.56
CA LEU A 146 3.21 -4.17 4.32
C LEU A 146 4.28 -4.60 5.31
N ASP A 147 5.38 -3.86 5.30
CA ASP A 147 6.48 -3.99 6.25
C ASP A 147 6.95 -2.59 6.68
N TYR A 148 8.06 -2.51 7.39
CA TYR A 148 8.63 -1.26 7.85
C TYR A 148 10.13 -1.17 7.52
N ALA A 149 10.61 0.06 7.37
CA ALA A 149 12.05 0.30 7.35
C ALA A 149 12.69 0.00 8.72
N THR A 150 14.00 -0.20 8.71
CA THR A 150 14.81 -0.47 9.90
C THR A 150 14.81 0.73 10.85
N GLU A 151 14.88 1.92 10.28
CA GLU A 151 14.79 3.18 11.01
C GLU A 151 13.36 3.42 11.47
N THR A 152 13.16 3.83 12.72
CA THR A 152 11.83 4.09 13.28
C THR A 152 11.69 5.50 13.86
N GLY A 153 12.80 6.23 14.00
CA GLY A 153 12.85 7.58 14.54
C GLY A 153 12.81 8.65 13.44
N ASP A 154 13.13 9.87 13.85
CA ASP A 154 13.18 11.01 12.95
C ASP A 154 14.35 10.89 11.96
N ILE A 155 14.11 11.31 10.72
CA ILE A 155 15.16 11.45 9.70
C ILE A 155 15.11 12.86 9.10
N GLU A 156 16.28 13.44 8.89
CA GLU A 156 16.42 14.73 8.23
C GLU A 156 16.14 14.63 6.72
N ALA A 157 16.05 15.79 6.05
CA ALA A 157 16.08 15.82 4.60
C ALA A 157 17.37 15.15 4.07
N ASP A 158 17.24 14.45 2.94
CA ASP A 158 18.28 13.66 2.27
C ASP A 158 18.82 12.46 3.06
N ALA A 159 18.32 12.20 4.27
CA ALA A 159 18.62 10.98 5.00
C ALA A 159 17.97 9.76 4.32
N THR A 160 18.61 8.60 4.51
CA THR A 160 18.21 7.31 3.91
C THR A 160 17.68 6.38 4.98
N VAL A 161 16.64 5.63 4.63
CA VAL A 161 16.16 4.47 5.37
C VAL A 161 16.40 3.19 4.57
N SER A 162 16.53 2.07 5.27
CA SER A 162 16.77 0.75 4.68
C SER A 162 15.67 -0.23 5.07
N PHE A 163 15.31 -1.14 4.18
CA PHE A 163 14.28 -2.14 4.44
C PHE A 163 14.67 -3.51 3.89
N SER A 164 14.12 -4.55 4.51
CA SER A 164 14.27 -5.94 4.09
C SER A 164 12.99 -6.70 4.41
N HIS A 165 12.23 -7.05 3.37
CA HIS A 165 11.00 -7.81 3.50
C HIS A 165 11.20 -9.26 3.06
N ASP A 166 10.94 -10.22 3.94
CA ASP A 166 11.00 -11.64 3.60
C ASP A 166 9.78 -12.06 2.77
N LEU A 167 10.04 -12.63 1.59
CA LEU A 167 9.00 -13.16 0.70
C LEU A 167 8.46 -14.52 1.16
N PHE A 168 9.20 -15.20 2.04
CA PHE A 168 8.98 -16.59 2.39
C PHE A 168 8.89 -17.46 1.13
N GLU A 169 7.74 -18.09 0.90
CA GLU A 169 7.45 -18.92 -0.29
C GLU A 169 6.57 -18.18 -1.32
N THR A 170 6.33 -16.88 -1.16
CA THR A 170 5.46 -16.10 -2.06
C THR A 170 6.27 -15.57 -3.26
N PRO A 171 5.99 -16.02 -4.49
CA PRO A 171 6.68 -15.51 -5.67
C PRO A 171 6.38 -14.02 -5.90
N CYS A 172 7.42 -13.23 -6.18
CA CYS A 172 7.33 -11.78 -6.39
C CYS A 172 8.43 -11.29 -7.34
N ASP A 173 8.53 -11.92 -8.53
CA ASP A 173 9.60 -11.64 -9.48
C ASP A 173 9.49 -10.24 -10.10
N THR A 174 8.26 -9.80 -10.37
CA THR A 174 7.94 -8.44 -10.81
C THR A 174 7.21 -7.73 -9.68
N PHE A 175 7.69 -6.56 -9.27
CA PHE A 175 7.12 -5.84 -8.14
C PHE A 175 7.31 -4.33 -8.25
N THR A 176 6.56 -3.60 -7.44
CA THR A 176 6.81 -2.20 -7.13
C THR A 176 6.87 -2.01 -5.62
N VAL A 177 7.61 -1.01 -5.17
CA VAL A 177 7.78 -0.66 -3.75
C VAL A 177 7.47 0.82 -3.57
N GLY A 178 6.71 1.13 -2.53
CA GLY A 178 6.56 2.48 -2.01
C GLY A 178 6.99 2.55 -0.57
N VAL A 179 7.59 3.67 -0.19
CA VAL A 179 8.00 3.93 1.20
C VAL A 179 7.43 5.27 1.64
N SER A 180 6.81 5.29 2.82
CA SER A 180 6.18 6.49 3.38
C SER A 180 6.55 6.68 4.84
N GLY A 181 6.61 7.93 5.27
CA GLY A 181 6.68 8.33 6.68
C GLY A 181 5.71 9.46 6.95
N TRP A 182 5.89 10.19 8.04
CA TRP A 182 5.02 11.32 8.40
C TRP A 182 5.78 12.64 8.34
N PHE A 183 5.14 13.70 7.87
CA PHE A 183 5.70 15.04 8.04
C PHE A 183 5.70 15.42 9.52
N GLN A 184 6.73 16.15 9.96
CA GLN A 184 6.77 16.76 11.29
C GLN A 184 6.00 18.08 11.34
#